data_AF-A0A3C1PEH5-F1
#
_entry.id   AF-A0A3C1PEH5-F1
#
_cell.length_a   1.000
_cell.length_b   1.000
_cell.length_c   1.000
_cell.angle_alpha   90.00
_cell.angle_beta   90.00
_cell.angle_gamma   90.00
#
_symmetry.space_group_name_H-M   'P 1'
#
loop_
_entity.id
_entity.type
_entity.pdbx_description
1 polymer ?
#
loop_
_entity_poly.entity_id
_entity_poly.type
_entity_poly.pdbx_seq_one_letter_code
_entity_poly.pdbx_strand_id
1 'polypeptide(L)'
;PSSPPFQGGWGGECEAIAIGNYANDHHYTQFQLPLQPKSLRWGARWTGTPFTIPYRALIPISFDNLLVCEKNISVSHIANGATRLQPVVLGIGQAAGMAAALCIEQGIQPQELSVRTLQNALLTDIIAPQAVIPLFNLPPDHPDWLHWQYYYLDHPELYPIDGNCPAFSNPRHPSKDSQPFNGIFQRQSHQDYSFTLTQGQFTGQTWKLVTLYPEINQQLQNIPTPSPLKVYGRLNFSGQWLILEGL
;
A
#
# COMPACT_ATOMS: atom_id res chain seq x y z
N PRO A 1 -10.71 26.81 -32.53
CA PRO A 1 -10.88 25.39 -32.91
C PRO A 1 -11.16 24.57 -31.65
N SER A 2 -12.44 24.39 -31.33
CA SER A 2 -12.87 23.54 -30.21
C SER A 2 -12.76 22.08 -30.65
N SER A 3 -11.79 21.35 -30.09
CA SER A 3 -11.76 19.90 -30.12
C SER A 3 -13.12 19.38 -29.65
N PRO A 4 -13.74 18.38 -30.32
CA PRO A 4 -14.99 17.81 -29.86
C PRO A 4 -14.82 17.23 -28.45
N PRO A 5 -15.86 17.27 -27.58
CA PRO A 5 -15.79 16.63 -26.28
C PRO A 5 -15.51 15.14 -26.47
N PHE A 6 -14.58 14.62 -25.70
CA PHE A 6 -14.17 13.22 -25.71
C PHE A 6 -15.41 12.29 -25.59
N GLN A 7 -15.68 11.51 -26.65
CA GLN A 7 -16.80 10.55 -26.75
C GLN A 7 -16.32 9.09 -26.71
N GLY A 8 -15.27 8.77 -25.94
CA GLY A 8 -14.89 7.38 -25.69
C GLY A 8 -15.72 6.77 -24.56
N GLY A 9 -16.56 5.79 -24.89
CA GLY A 9 -17.06 4.84 -23.91
C GLY A 9 -15.89 4.00 -23.42
N TRP A 10 -15.33 4.36 -22.26
CA TRP A 10 -14.19 3.67 -21.68
C TRP A 10 -14.62 2.28 -21.20
N GLY A 11 -14.10 1.24 -21.86
CA GLY A 11 -14.30 -0.16 -21.47
C GLY A 11 -13.80 -0.39 -20.05
N GLY A 12 -14.35 -1.37 -19.33
CA GLY A 12 -14.12 -1.63 -17.91
C GLY A 12 -12.69 -2.03 -17.49
N GLU A 13 -11.66 -1.48 -18.15
CA GLU A 13 -10.25 -1.67 -17.86
C GLU A 13 -9.87 -1.03 -16.52
N CYS A 14 -8.94 -1.68 -15.80
CA CYS A 14 -8.42 -1.17 -14.54
C CYS A 14 -7.51 0.04 -14.79
N GLU A 15 -7.90 1.22 -14.28
CA GLU A 15 -7.13 2.45 -14.47
C GLU A 15 -6.12 2.76 -13.36
N ALA A 16 -5.87 1.84 -12.42
CA ALA A 16 -5.03 2.11 -11.27
C ALA A 16 -3.61 2.47 -11.67
N ILE A 17 -3.09 3.60 -11.18
CA ILE A 17 -1.71 4.07 -11.43
C ILE A 17 -0.95 4.38 -10.15
N ALA A 18 -1.61 4.44 -9.01
CA ALA A 18 -0.98 4.62 -7.71
C ALA A 18 -1.88 4.05 -6.61
N ILE A 19 -1.29 3.71 -5.47
CA ILE A 19 -2.00 3.19 -4.29
C ILE A 19 -1.91 4.21 -3.15
N GLY A 20 -3.03 4.47 -2.51
CA GLY A 20 -3.09 5.16 -1.22
C GLY A 20 -3.66 4.25 -0.15
N ASN A 21 -3.32 4.52 1.11
CA ASN A 21 -3.77 3.73 2.27
C ASN A 21 -3.99 4.61 3.50
N TYR A 22 -4.35 5.88 3.30
CA TYR A 22 -4.65 6.79 4.40
C TYR A 22 -6.14 6.78 4.72
N ALA A 23 -6.46 6.69 6.01
CA ALA A 23 -7.82 6.90 6.46
C ALA A 23 -8.25 8.34 6.15
N ASN A 24 -9.53 8.54 5.82
CA ASN A 24 -10.02 9.87 5.53
C ASN A 24 -9.92 10.76 6.78
N ASP A 25 -9.12 11.82 6.69
CA ASP A 25 -8.76 12.71 7.79
C ASP A 25 -9.42 14.08 7.62
N HIS A 26 -10.75 14.06 7.49
CA HIS A 26 -11.58 15.26 7.49
C HIS A 26 -12.14 15.50 8.89
N HIS A 27 -11.89 16.71 9.40
CA HIS A 27 -12.48 17.19 10.64
C HIS A 27 -13.48 18.31 10.31
N TYR A 28 -14.75 18.02 10.55
CA TYR A 28 -15.82 19.01 10.44
C TYR A 28 -16.11 19.57 11.83
N THR A 29 -16.06 20.90 11.99
CA THR A 29 -16.25 21.56 13.29
C THR A 29 -17.71 21.61 13.74
N GLN A 30 -18.65 21.52 12.78
CA GLN A 30 -20.09 21.74 13.01
C GLN A 30 -20.88 20.44 13.17
N PHE A 31 -20.39 19.32 12.65
CA PHE A 31 -21.05 18.03 12.75
C PHE A 31 -20.02 16.90 12.66
N GLN A 32 -20.36 15.73 13.18
CA GLN A 32 -19.57 14.52 12.95
C GLN A 32 -20.11 13.84 11.69
N LEU A 33 -19.26 13.65 10.70
CA LEU A 33 -19.58 12.80 9.55
C LEU A 33 -19.23 11.35 9.92
N PRO A 34 -20.20 10.44 10.11
CA PRO A 34 -19.90 9.05 10.39
C PRO A 34 -19.30 8.41 9.14
N LEU A 35 -17.99 8.23 9.17
CA LEU A 35 -17.28 7.46 8.14
C LEU A 35 -17.23 6.01 8.60
N GLN A 36 -17.49 5.08 7.67
CA GLN A 36 -17.18 3.67 7.91
C GLN A 36 -15.71 3.56 8.33
N PRO A 37 -15.35 2.64 9.26
CA PRO A 37 -13.97 2.40 9.62
C PRO A 37 -13.18 2.03 8.36
N LYS A 38 -12.45 2.99 7.80
CA LYS A 38 -11.55 2.77 6.65
C LYS A 38 -10.14 2.42 7.15
N SER A 39 -10.06 1.76 8.30
CA SER A 39 -8.81 1.39 8.93
C SER A 39 -8.79 -0.10 9.20
N LEU A 40 -7.64 -0.72 9.00
CA LEU A 40 -7.43 -2.14 9.24
C LEU A 40 -6.12 -2.36 10.00
N ARG A 41 -5.98 -3.55 10.58
CA ARG A 41 -4.70 -4.02 11.12
C ARG A 41 -3.89 -4.65 10.00
N TRP A 42 -2.68 -4.14 9.78
CA TRP A 42 -1.70 -4.71 8.86
C TRP A 42 -0.39 -4.93 9.62
N GLY A 43 -0.07 -6.18 9.94
CA GLY A 43 1.13 -6.53 10.70
C GLY A 43 1.15 -5.90 12.09
N ALA A 44 -0.02 -5.90 12.74
CA ALA A 44 -0.31 -5.28 14.03
C ALA A 44 -0.25 -3.75 14.11
N ARG A 45 -0.01 -3.05 12.99
CA ARG A 45 -0.17 -1.59 12.89
C ARG A 45 -1.56 -1.23 12.38
N TRP A 46 -2.06 -0.07 12.81
CA TRP A 46 -3.23 0.54 12.18
C TRP A 46 -2.81 1.28 10.92
N THR A 47 -3.55 1.07 9.85
CA THR A 47 -3.39 1.74 8.57
C THR A 47 -4.76 1.97 7.94
N GLY A 48 -4.88 2.87 6.97
CA GLY A 48 -6.08 2.99 6.19
C GLY A 48 -6.23 1.83 5.21
N THR A 49 -7.45 1.49 4.83
CA THR A 49 -7.72 0.49 3.79
C THR A 49 -7.13 0.98 2.47
N PRO A 50 -6.28 0.19 1.79
CA PRO A 50 -5.75 0.55 0.49
C PRO A 50 -6.83 0.86 -0.55
N PHE A 51 -6.56 1.84 -1.39
CA PHE A 51 -7.37 2.28 -2.53
C PHE A 51 -6.44 2.71 -3.68
N THR A 52 -6.97 2.78 -4.89
CA THR A 52 -6.19 3.17 -6.07
C THR A 52 -6.55 4.57 -6.57
N ILE A 53 -5.59 5.22 -7.22
CA ILE A 53 -5.80 6.44 -8.00
C ILE A 53 -5.95 6.04 -9.46
N PRO A 54 -7.03 6.43 -10.16
CA PRO A 54 -7.18 6.14 -11.58
C PRO A 54 -6.41 7.16 -12.43
N TYR A 55 -5.85 6.73 -13.57
CA TYR A 55 -5.13 7.63 -14.51
C TYR A 55 -5.98 8.82 -14.93
N ARG A 56 -7.29 8.61 -15.18
CA ARG A 56 -8.20 9.71 -15.57
C ARG A 56 -8.27 10.85 -14.55
N ALA A 57 -7.92 10.63 -13.28
CA ALA A 57 -7.88 11.69 -12.29
C ALA A 57 -6.79 12.74 -12.58
N LEU A 58 -5.81 12.41 -13.42
CA LEU A 58 -4.72 13.29 -13.83
C LEU A 58 -5.05 14.09 -15.10
N ILE A 59 -6.18 13.78 -15.77
CA ILE A 59 -6.53 14.34 -17.08
C ILE A 59 -7.60 15.43 -16.95
N PRO A 60 -7.31 16.70 -17.28
CA PRO A 60 -8.31 17.75 -17.37
C PRO A 60 -9.27 17.54 -18.55
N ILE A 61 -10.56 17.88 -18.39
CA ILE A 61 -11.56 17.78 -19.46
C ILE A 61 -11.40 18.89 -20.51
N SER A 62 -11.01 20.09 -20.08
CA SER A 62 -11.06 21.30 -20.92
C SER A 62 -9.73 21.69 -21.57
N PHE A 63 -8.64 20.97 -21.28
CA PHE A 63 -7.30 21.32 -21.74
C PHE A 63 -6.57 20.08 -22.25
N ASP A 64 -6.12 20.16 -23.49
CA ASP A 64 -5.20 19.18 -24.07
C ASP A 64 -3.77 19.45 -23.57
N ASN A 65 -2.88 18.46 -23.71
CA ASN A 65 -1.45 18.57 -23.38
C ASN A 65 -1.13 18.98 -21.92
N LEU A 66 -2.01 18.66 -20.97
CA LEU A 66 -1.82 18.97 -19.55
C LEU A 66 -2.09 17.74 -18.69
N LEU A 67 -1.15 17.44 -17.79
CA LEU A 67 -1.31 16.48 -16.70
C LEU A 67 -1.36 17.24 -15.37
N VAL A 68 -2.36 16.95 -14.55
CA VAL A 68 -2.38 17.40 -13.15
C VAL A 68 -1.84 16.30 -12.25
N CYS A 69 -1.16 16.68 -11.16
CA CYS A 69 -0.57 15.73 -10.22
C CYS A 69 -0.69 16.26 -8.77
N GLU A 70 -0.29 15.44 -7.81
CA GLU A 70 -0.29 15.80 -6.37
C GLU A 70 -1.72 16.16 -5.92
N LYS A 71 -1.93 17.28 -5.21
CA LYS A 71 -3.24 17.72 -4.71
C LYS A 71 -4.14 18.32 -5.80
N ASN A 72 -3.66 18.42 -7.04
CA ASN A 72 -4.40 19.02 -8.14
C ASN A 72 -5.22 18.00 -8.95
N ILE A 73 -5.15 16.71 -8.61
CA ILE A 73 -5.93 15.66 -9.29
C ILE A 73 -7.43 15.86 -9.08
N SER A 74 -8.22 15.37 -10.03
CA SER A 74 -9.68 15.39 -9.96
C SER A 74 -10.18 14.41 -8.89
N VAL A 75 -10.68 14.94 -7.77
CA VAL A 75 -11.26 14.18 -6.66
C VAL A 75 -12.41 14.94 -6.02
N SER A 76 -13.33 14.21 -5.39
CA SER A 76 -14.33 14.86 -4.53
C SER A 76 -13.68 15.43 -3.27
N HIS A 77 -14.34 16.40 -2.63
CA HIS A 77 -13.88 16.95 -1.36
C HIS A 77 -13.56 15.86 -0.34
N ILE A 78 -14.44 14.86 -0.19
CA ILE A 78 -14.25 13.75 0.76
C ILE A 78 -13.03 12.90 0.40
N ALA A 79 -12.86 12.54 -0.88
CA ALA A 79 -11.73 11.72 -1.33
C ALA A 79 -10.39 12.44 -1.14
N ASN A 80 -10.36 13.76 -1.32
CA ASN A 80 -9.16 14.58 -1.11
C ASN A 80 -8.56 14.42 0.30
N GLY A 81 -9.36 14.04 1.30
CA GLY A 81 -8.91 13.82 2.67
C GLY A 81 -8.03 12.58 2.85
N ALA A 82 -8.09 11.64 1.91
CA ALA A 82 -7.29 10.43 1.90
C ALA A 82 -6.16 10.47 0.85
N THR A 83 -6.33 11.20 -0.26
CA THR A 83 -5.36 11.22 -1.36
C THR A 83 -4.21 12.22 -1.18
N ARG A 84 -4.36 13.24 -0.33
CA ARG A 84 -3.42 14.36 -0.19
C ARG A 84 -2.19 14.12 0.70
N LEU A 85 -1.96 12.89 1.15
CA LEU A 85 -0.82 12.56 2.00
C LEU A 85 0.45 12.29 1.21
N GLN A 86 1.60 12.62 1.82
CA GLN A 86 2.91 12.59 1.15
C GLN A 86 3.21 11.27 0.42
N PRO A 87 2.99 10.06 1.02
CA PRO A 87 3.24 8.82 0.31
C PRO A 87 2.39 8.63 -0.95
N VAL A 88 1.12 9.03 -0.89
CA VAL A 88 0.18 8.90 -2.02
C VAL A 88 0.54 9.87 -3.14
N VAL A 89 0.84 11.13 -2.78
CA VAL A 89 1.15 12.15 -3.77
C VAL A 89 2.51 11.94 -4.44
N LEU A 90 3.47 11.32 -3.76
CA LEU A 90 4.72 10.84 -4.39
C LEU A 90 4.41 9.81 -5.48
N GLY A 91 3.49 8.88 -5.20
CA GLY A 91 3.07 7.88 -6.17
C GLY A 91 2.40 8.51 -7.40
N ILE A 92 1.47 9.44 -7.18
CA ILE A 92 0.81 10.22 -8.24
C ILE A 92 1.83 11.00 -9.07
N GLY A 93 2.82 11.65 -8.43
CA GLY A 93 3.85 12.40 -9.11
C GLY A 93 4.74 11.53 -10.00
N GLN A 94 5.12 10.34 -9.51
CA GLN A 94 5.86 9.37 -10.31
C GLN A 94 5.06 8.92 -11.54
N ALA A 95 3.79 8.57 -11.38
CA ALA A 95 2.92 8.19 -12.49
C ALA A 95 2.72 9.32 -13.50
N ALA A 96 2.52 10.56 -13.04
CA ALA A 96 2.38 11.72 -13.93
C ALA A 96 3.66 11.99 -14.73
N GLY A 97 4.84 11.91 -14.09
CA GLY A 97 6.12 12.08 -14.77
C GLY A 97 6.39 11.00 -15.82
N MET A 98 6.13 9.73 -15.47
CA MET A 98 6.23 8.60 -16.39
C MET A 98 5.27 8.76 -17.58
N ALA A 99 4.01 9.16 -17.32
CA ALA A 99 3.02 9.40 -18.36
C ALA A 99 3.46 10.51 -19.32
N ALA A 100 3.98 11.63 -18.79
CA ALA A 100 4.47 12.74 -19.61
C ALA A 100 5.62 12.30 -20.53
N ALA A 101 6.57 11.53 -20.03
CA ALA A 101 7.67 10.98 -20.83
C ALA A 101 7.16 10.09 -21.97
N LEU A 102 6.29 9.13 -21.64
CA LEU A 102 5.69 8.21 -22.62
C LEU A 102 4.87 8.94 -23.70
N CYS A 103 4.14 10.00 -23.33
CA CYS A 103 3.39 10.82 -24.28
C CYS A 103 4.32 11.53 -25.28
N ILE A 104 5.43 12.11 -24.78
CA ILE A 104 6.42 12.77 -25.62
C ILE A 104 7.09 11.76 -26.57
N GLU A 105 7.49 10.58 -26.06
CA GLU A 105 8.12 9.52 -26.85
C GLU A 105 7.22 9.00 -27.98
N GLN A 106 5.92 8.91 -27.74
CA GLN A 106 4.95 8.41 -28.71
C GLN A 106 4.35 9.53 -29.58
N GLY A 107 4.59 10.79 -29.25
CA GLY A 107 4.00 11.94 -29.95
C GLY A 107 2.49 12.05 -29.79
N ILE A 108 1.95 11.61 -28.64
CA ILE A 108 0.50 11.56 -28.34
C ILE A 108 0.14 12.51 -27.19
N GLN A 109 -1.14 12.84 -27.09
CA GLN A 109 -1.67 13.60 -25.96
C GLN A 109 -1.89 12.72 -24.72
N PRO A 110 -1.90 13.29 -23.50
CA PRO A 110 -2.17 12.53 -22.27
C PRO A 110 -3.47 11.74 -22.28
N GLN A 111 -4.52 12.24 -22.95
CA GLN A 111 -5.81 11.56 -23.11
C GLN A 111 -5.72 10.28 -23.96
N GLU A 112 -4.71 10.19 -24.82
CA GLU A 112 -4.52 9.10 -25.78
C GLU A 112 -3.59 8.00 -25.23
N LEU A 113 -2.90 8.26 -24.11
CA LEU A 113 -1.99 7.30 -23.50
C LEU A 113 -2.75 6.09 -22.97
N SER A 114 -2.38 4.89 -23.44
CA SER A 114 -2.88 3.64 -22.87
C SER A 114 -2.45 3.50 -21.41
N VAL A 115 -3.43 3.27 -20.53
CA VAL A 115 -3.15 3.08 -19.10
C VAL A 115 -2.31 1.82 -18.87
N ARG A 116 -2.49 0.78 -19.69
CA ARG A 116 -1.64 -0.43 -19.64
C ARG A 116 -0.17 -0.11 -19.92
N THR A 117 0.12 0.76 -20.90
CA THR A 117 1.50 1.19 -21.18
C THR A 117 2.12 1.89 -19.97
N LEU A 118 1.38 2.79 -19.32
CA LEU A 118 1.83 3.45 -18.11
C LEU A 118 2.04 2.47 -16.94
N GLN A 119 1.08 1.57 -16.69
CA GLN A 119 1.16 0.57 -15.65
C GLN A 119 2.37 -0.36 -15.84
N ASN A 120 2.66 -0.77 -17.07
CA ASN A 120 3.86 -1.55 -17.39
C ASN A 120 5.12 -0.78 -16.99
N ALA A 121 5.25 0.47 -17.44
CA ALA A 121 6.41 1.29 -17.15
C ALA A 121 6.60 1.52 -15.64
N LEU A 122 5.51 1.70 -14.89
CA LEU A 122 5.55 1.82 -13.43
C LEU A 122 5.96 0.53 -12.73
N LEU A 123 5.41 -0.61 -13.13
CA LEU A 123 5.67 -1.91 -12.51
C LEU A 123 7.11 -2.40 -12.76
N THR A 124 7.66 -2.09 -13.93
CA THR A 124 8.97 -2.58 -14.36
C THR A 124 10.07 -1.52 -14.32
N ASP A 125 9.84 -0.37 -13.68
CA ASP A 125 10.88 0.64 -13.49
C ASP A 125 12.06 0.02 -12.71
N ILE A 126 13.28 0.22 -13.24
CA ILE A 126 14.49 -0.43 -12.72
C ILE A 126 15.04 0.24 -11.46
N ILE A 127 14.63 1.47 -11.15
CA ILE A 127 15.12 2.25 -10.00
C ILE A 127 14.07 2.27 -8.88
N ALA A 128 12.81 2.50 -9.22
CA ALA A 128 11.71 2.71 -8.30
C ALA A 128 10.41 2.07 -8.82
N PRO A 129 10.30 0.74 -8.86
CA PRO A 129 9.07 0.08 -9.27
C PRO A 129 7.90 0.50 -8.36
N GLN A 130 6.72 0.71 -8.96
CA GLN A 130 5.54 1.17 -8.26
C GLN A 130 4.39 0.17 -8.42
N ALA A 131 3.87 -0.29 -7.28
CA ALA A 131 2.65 -1.10 -7.23
C ALA A 131 1.44 -0.30 -7.70
N VAL A 132 0.59 -0.93 -8.50
CA VAL A 132 -0.68 -0.33 -8.96
C VAL A 132 -1.89 -1.13 -8.46
N ILE A 133 -1.71 -2.42 -8.15
CA ILE A 133 -2.70 -3.26 -7.45
C ILE A 133 -2.28 -3.42 -5.99
N PRO A 134 -3.17 -3.12 -5.02
CA PRO A 134 -2.87 -3.39 -3.62
C PRO A 134 -2.86 -4.90 -3.35
N LEU A 135 -1.77 -5.43 -2.78
CA LEU A 135 -1.67 -6.83 -2.37
C LEU A 135 -1.26 -6.87 -0.90
N PHE A 136 -2.13 -7.38 -0.03
CA PHE A 136 -1.97 -7.23 1.42
C PHE A 136 -0.99 -8.26 2.00
N ASN A 137 -0.85 -9.39 1.30
CA ASN A 137 -0.01 -10.52 1.69
C ASN A 137 1.20 -10.75 0.78
N LEU A 138 1.51 -9.84 -0.16
CA LEU A 138 2.60 -10.05 -1.11
C LEU A 138 3.48 -8.80 -1.23
N PRO A 139 4.67 -8.79 -0.61
CA PRO A 139 5.56 -7.64 -0.66
C PRO A 139 6.24 -7.50 -2.05
N PRO A 140 6.69 -6.29 -2.45
CA PRO A 140 7.27 -6.04 -3.77
C PRO A 140 8.53 -6.84 -4.11
N ASP A 141 9.25 -7.33 -3.10
CA ASP A 141 10.45 -8.14 -3.29
C ASP A 141 10.16 -9.64 -3.48
N HIS A 142 8.90 -10.07 -3.41
CA HIS A 142 8.51 -11.44 -3.66
C HIS A 142 8.62 -11.78 -5.16
N PRO A 143 9.15 -12.96 -5.57
CA PRO A 143 9.30 -13.32 -6.99
C PRO A 143 7.99 -13.29 -7.78
N ASP A 144 6.87 -13.70 -7.15
CA ASP A 144 5.55 -13.69 -7.78
C ASP A 144 4.83 -12.33 -7.72
N TRP A 145 5.44 -11.30 -7.12
CA TRP A 145 4.78 -10.01 -6.95
C TRP A 145 4.32 -9.42 -8.28
N LEU A 146 5.21 -9.38 -9.27
CA LEU A 146 4.90 -8.82 -10.58
C LEU A 146 3.82 -9.64 -11.30
N HIS A 147 3.85 -10.97 -11.16
CA HIS A 147 2.81 -11.85 -11.72
C HIS A 147 1.42 -11.47 -11.20
N TRP A 148 1.27 -11.30 -9.88
CA TRP A 148 -0.01 -10.96 -9.28
C TRP A 148 -0.47 -9.52 -9.57
N GLN A 149 0.46 -8.58 -9.75
CA GLN A 149 0.12 -7.24 -10.25
C GLN A 149 -0.55 -7.35 -11.63
N TYR A 150 0.05 -8.09 -12.56
CA TYR A 150 -0.51 -8.30 -13.90
C TYR A 150 -1.84 -9.06 -13.90
N TYR A 151 -1.90 -10.16 -13.15
CA TYR A 151 -3.11 -10.99 -13.08
C TYR A 151 -4.35 -10.17 -12.73
N TYR A 152 -4.30 -9.32 -11.70
CA TYR A 152 -5.44 -8.51 -11.31
C TYR A 152 -5.65 -7.24 -12.15
N LEU A 153 -4.65 -6.82 -12.92
CA LEU A 153 -4.88 -5.80 -13.92
C LEU A 153 -5.64 -6.35 -15.14
N ASP A 154 -5.43 -7.63 -15.48
CA ASP A 154 -6.12 -8.32 -16.58
C ASP A 154 -7.47 -8.93 -16.14
N HIS A 155 -7.60 -9.26 -14.86
CA HIS A 155 -8.79 -9.88 -14.25
C HIS A 155 -9.25 -9.12 -12.98
N PRO A 156 -9.66 -7.84 -13.10
CA PRO A 156 -10.05 -7.03 -11.94
C PRO A 156 -11.26 -7.61 -11.18
N GLU A 157 -12.14 -8.34 -11.86
CA GLU A 157 -13.30 -9.03 -11.27
C GLU A 157 -12.91 -10.18 -10.33
N LEU A 158 -11.69 -10.69 -10.47
CA LEU A 158 -11.14 -11.75 -9.62
C LEU A 158 -10.34 -11.20 -8.43
N TYR A 159 -10.21 -9.87 -8.30
CA TYR A 159 -9.50 -9.26 -7.18
C TYR A 159 -10.16 -9.63 -5.85
N PRO A 160 -9.41 -10.21 -4.90
CA PRO A 160 -9.96 -10.77 -3.68
C PRO A 160 -10.46 -9.66 -2.75
N ILE A 161 -11.63 -9.87 -2.12
CA ILE A 161 -12.26 -8.90 -1.22
C ILE A 161 -11.35 -8.56 -0.01
N ASP A 162 -10.55 -9.53 0.45
CA ASP A 162 -9.62 -9.36 1.56
C ASP A 162 -8.24 -8.82 1.12
N GLY A 163 -8.03 -8.61 -0.18
CA GLY A 163 -6.79 -8.13 -0.76
C GLY A 163 -5.63 -9.13 -0.77
N ASN A 164 -5.89 -10.40 -0.41
CA ASN A 164 -4.86 -11.43 -0.34
C ASN A 164 -4.84 -12.29 -1.60
N CYS A 165 -3.73 -12.27 -2.33
CA CYS A 165 -3.54 -13.19 -3.43
C CYS A 165 -3.28 -14.63 -2.93
N PRO A 166 -3.51 -15.66 -3.76
CA PRO A 166 -3.16 -17.06 -3.47
C PRO A 166 -1.67 -17.38 -3.21
N ALA A 167 -0.78 -16.38 -3.03
CA ALA A 167 0.66 -16.58 -2.94
C ALA A 167 1.08 -17.42 -1.71
N PHE A 168 2.14 -18.21 -1.92
CA PHE A 168 2.73 -19.09 -0.92
C PHE A 168 3.79 -18.35 -0.12
N SER A 169 3.84 -18.59 1.20
CA SER A 169 4.84 -18.00 2.06
C SER A 169 6.21 -18.64 1.82
N ASN A 170 7.16 -17.84 1.37
CA ASN A 170 8.57 -18.22 1.41
C ASN A 170 9.17 -17.83 2.77
N PRO A 171 9.97 -18.70 3.41
CA PRO A 171 10.67 -18.34 4.63
C PRO A 171 11.67 -17.21 4.31
N ARG A 172 11.51 -16.07 4.98
CA ARG A 172 12.39 -14.91 4.82
C ARG A 172 13.48 -14.93 5.88
N HIS A 173 14.69 -14.54 5.48
CA HIS A 173 15.80 -14.39 6.43
C HIS A 173 15.77 -12.97 7.03
N PRO A 174 16.00 -12.83 8.36
CA PRO A 174 16.11 -11.51 8.99
C PRO A 174 17.19 -10.65 8.33
N SER A 175 17.03 -9.33 8.37
CA SER A 175 18.07 -8.42 7.85
C SER A 175 19.36 -8.51 8.67
N LYS A 176 20.47 -8.01 8.12
CA LYS A 176 21.79 -7.99 8.81
C LYS A 176 21.75 -7.24 10.14
N ASP A 177 20.87 -6.25 10.28
CA ASP A 177 20.73 -5.43 11.48
C ASP A 177 19.77 -6.04 12.52
N SER A 178 19.13 -7.16 12.18
CA SER A 178 18.16 -7.84 13.03
C SER A 178 18.85 -8.50 14.23
N GLN A 179 18.31 -8.26 15.43
CA GLN A 179 18.84 -8.78 16.69
C GLN A 179 17.90 -9.84 17.28
N PRO A 180 18.43 -10.86 17.97
CA PRO A 180 17.62 -11.85 18.64
C PRO A 180 17.07 -11.32 19.98
N PHE A 181 15.81 -11.65 20.27
CA PHE A 181 15.16 -11.35 21.54
C PHE A 181 14.45 -12.60 22.07
N ASN A 182 14.56 -12.84 23.38
CA ASN A 182 13.82 -13.90 24.07
C ASN A 182 12.78 -13.24 24.98
N GLY A 183 11.57 -13.80 24.99
CA GLY A 183 10.48 -13.22 25.74
C GLY A 183 9.22 -14.08 25.76
N ILE A 184 8.20 -13.56 26.45
CA ILE A 184 6.87 -14.13 26.51
C ILE A 184 5.98 -13.39 25.52
N PHE A 185 5.56 -14.11 24.48
CA PHE A 185 4.57 -13.64 23.51
C PHE A 185 3.16 -13.73 24.09
N GLN A 186 2.37 -12.69 23.83
CA GLN A 186 0.95 -12.65 24.12
C GLN A 186 0.18 -12.04 22.96
N ARG A 187 -0.87 -12.75 22.50
CA ARG A 187 -1.86 -12.21 21.57
C ARG A 187 -3.07 -11.73 22.36
N GLN A 188 -3.32 -10.42 22.31
CA GLN A 188 -4.42 -9.77 23.03
C GLN A 188 -5.72 -9.81 22.21
N SER A 189 -5.61 -9.58 20.90
CA SER A 189 -6.73 -9.67 19.95
C SER A 189 -6.19 -9.94 18.53
N HIS A 190 -7.06 -9.91 17.51
CA HIS A 190 -6.65 -10.08 16.11
C HIS A 190 -5.62 -9.02 15.70
N GLN A 191 -4.41 -9.48 15.36
CA GLN A 191 -3.25 -8.63 15.06
C GLN A 191 -2.97 -7.59 16.14
N ASP A 192 -3.07 -7.99 17.41
CA ASP A 192 -2.58 -7.19 18.54
C ASP A 192 -1.72 -8.04 19.46
N TYR A 193 -0.45 -7.71 19.48
CA TYR A 193 0.60 -8.56 20.02
C TYR A 193 1.47 -7.78 20.99
N SER A 194 1.78 -8.41 22.12
CA SER A 194 2.75 -7.91 23.08
C SER A 194 3.82 -8.95 23.36
N PHE A 195 5.01 -8.48 23.71
CA PHE A 195 6.17 -9.31 23.98
C PHE A 195 6.92 -8.80 25.20
N THR A 196 6.98 -9.61 26.25
CA THR A 196 7.69 -9.25 27.48
C THR A 196 9.08 -9.86 27.44
N LEU A 197 10.12 -9.03 27.42
CA LEU A 197 11.50 -9.50 27.33
C LEU A 197 11.92 -10.23 28.60
N THR A 198 12.56 -11.39 28.45
CA THR A 198 13.04 -12.21 29.58
C THR A 198 14.55 -12.17 29.74
N GLN A 199 15.27 -11.55 28.80
CA GLN A 199 16.73 -11.45 28.79
C GLN A 199 17.19 -10.08 28.25
N GLY A 200 18.42 -9.71 28.61
CA GLY A 200 19.07 -8.49 28.13
C GLY A 200 18.71 -7.24 28.94
N GLN A 201 19.14 -6.08 28.45
CA GLN A 201 19.03 -4.78 29.14
C GLN A 201 17.59 -4.38 29.49
N PHE A 202 16.62 -4.82 28.70
CA PHE A 202 15.20 -4.44 28.83
C PHE A 202 14.34 -5.55 29.43
N THR A 203 14.94 -6.47 30.19
CA THR A 203 14.22 -7.57 30.87
C THR A 203 13.05 -7.04 31.71
N GLY A 204 11.89 -7.69 31.60
CA GLY A 204 10.64 -7.32 32.26
C GLY A 204 9.82 -6.25 31.54
N GLN A 205 10.36 -5.60 30.50
CA GLN A 205 9.61 -4.61 29.73
C GLN A 205 8.76 -5.28 28.65
N THR A 206 7.54 -4.77 28.48
CA THR A 206 6.59 -5.23 27.47
C THR A 206 6.62 -4.31 26.25
N TRP A 207 6.81 -4.90 25.08
CA TRP A 207 6.87 -4.21 23.79
C TRP A 207 5.70 -4.62 22.91
N LYS A 208 5.20 -3.71 22.09
CA LYS A 208 4.23 -4.07 21.05
C LYS A 208 4.96 -4.72 19.88
N LEU A 209 4.51 -5.89 19.43
CA LEU A 209 5.07 -6.48 18.22
C LEU A 209 4.40 -5.89 16.99
N VAL A 210 5.21 -5.57 15.98
CA VAL A 210 4.75 -5.16 14.66
C VAL A 210 5.60 -5.84 13.61
N THR A 211 5.05 -6.12 12.43
CA THR A 211 5.83 -6.68 11.32
C THR A 211 5.38 -6.08 10.00
N LEU A 212 6.28 -6.03 9.03
CA LEU A 212 5.94 -5.69 7.64
C LEU A 212 5.75 -6.96 6.79
N TYR A 213 5.93 -8.13 7.40
CA TYR A 213 5.98 -9.41 6.71
C TYR A 213 4.70 -10.21 6.96
N PRO A 214 3.89 -10.46 5.92
CA PRO A 214 2.60 -11.12 6.07
C PRO A 214 2.73 -12.55 6.60
N GLU A 215 3.80 -13.26 6.25
CA GLU A 215 4.11 -14.61 6.74
C GLU A 215 4.39 -14.65 8.24
N ILE A 216 5.12 -13.66 8.77
CA ILE A 216 5.36 -13.52 10.21
C ILE A 216 4.04 -13.22 10.93
N ASN A 217 3.24 -12.31 10.37
CA ASN A 217 1.93 -11.99 10.93
C ASN A 217 1.02 -13.22 10.96
N GLN A 218 1.02 -14.05 9.91
CA GLN A 218 0.27 -15.31 9.88
C GLN A 218 0.76 -16.28 10.96
N GLN A 219 2.07 -16.42 11.15
CA GLN A 219 2.65 -17.26 12.21
C GLN A 219 2.22 -16.77 13.61
N LEU A 220 2.33 -15.46 13.90
CA LEU A 220 1.91 -14.88 15.18
C LEU A 220 0.43 -15.10 15.51
N GLN A 221 -0.44 -15.16 14.49
CA GLN A 221 -1.87 -15.48 14.69
C GLN A 221 -2.10 -16.93 15.10
N ASN A 222 -1.18 -17.84 14.76
CA ASN A 222 -1.31 -19.27 15.02
C ASN A 222 -0.56 -19.72 16.28
N ILE A 223 0.38 -18.92 16.80
CA ILE A 223 1.12 -19.24 18.02
C ILE A 223 0.20 -19.22 19.25
N PRO A 224 0.23 -20.23 20.14
CA PRO A 224 -0.51 -20.20 21.41
C PRO A 224 -0.12 -19.02 22.31
N THR A 225 -1.06 -18.50 23.09
CA THR A 225 -0.83 -17.36 24.00
C THR A 225 -1.28 -17.70 25.42
N PRO A 226 -0.47 -17.41 26.47
CA PRO A 226 0.92 -16.94 26.42
C PRO A 226 1.90 -18.06 26.01
N SER A 227 3.02 -17.72 25.38
CA SER A 227 4.08 -18.70 25.07
C SER A 227 5.49 -18.07 25.11
N PRO A 228 6.53 -18.82 25.52
CA PRO A 228 7.91 -18.39 25.34
C PRO A 228 8.26 -18.44 23.85
N LEU A 229 8.87 -17.38 23.34
CA LEU A 229 9.23 -17.25 21.94
C LEU A 229 10.58 -16.54 21.82
N LYS A 230 11.41 -17.03 20.90
CA LYS A 230 12.58 -16.30 20.39
C LYS A 230 12.12 -15.58 19.13
N VAL A 231 12.52 -14.33 18.96
CA VAL A 231 12.18 -13.53 17.77
C VAL A 231 13.41 -12.77 17.30
N TYR A 232 13.39 -12.35 16.02
CA TYR A 232 14.44 -11.54 15.41
C TYR A 232 13.83 -10.23 14.93
N GLY A 233 14.45 -9.10 15.27
CA GLY A 233 13.93 -7.81 14.86
C GLY A 233 14.73 -6.62 15.34
N ARG A 234 14.07 -5.46 15.39
CA ARG A 234 14.65 -4.20 15.86
C ARG A 234 13.72 -3.47 16.80
N LEU A 235 14.27 -2.92 17.88
CA LEU A 235 13.53 -2.06 18.80
C LEU A 235 13.35 -0.66 18.20
N ASN A 236 12.14 -0.14 18.28
CA ASN A 236 11.80 1.25 18.00
C ASN A 236 11.32 1.90 19.29
N PHE A 237 12.18 2.74 19.86
CA PHE A 237 11.93 3.37 21.16
C PHE A 237 10.82 4.42 21.11
N SER A 238 10.64 5.11 19.99
CA SER A 238 9.61 6.15 19.83
C SER A 238 8.18 5.58 19.97
N GLY A 239 7.94 4.38 19.45
CA GLY A 239 6.65 3.70 19.54
C GLY A 239 6.56 2.62 20.61
N GLN A 240 7.66 2.30 21.31
CA GLN A 240 7.82 1.08 22.11
C GLN A 240 7.44 -0.18 21.32
N TRP A 241 7.94 -0.26 20.08
CA TRP A 241 7.70 -1.40 19.19
C TRP A 241 8.92 -2.29 19.09
N LEU A 242 8.69 -3.59 18.98
CA LEU A 242 9.65 -4.55 18.46
C LEU A 242 9.20 -4.94 17.05
N ILE A 243 9.93 -4.44 16.04
CA ILE A 243 9.66 -4.66 14.62
C ILE A 243 10.26 -6.02 14.24
N LEU A 244 9.39 -7.02 14.00
CA LEU A 244 9.79 -8.38 13.70
C LEU A 244 10.17 -8.57 12.25
N GLU A 245 11.27 -9.28 12.07
CA GLU A 245 11.84 -9.71 10.81
C GLU A 245 12.08 -11.23 10.76
N GLY A 246 11.85 -11.94 11.87
CA GLY A 246 11.80 -13.40 11.95
C GLY A 246 11.32 -13.91 13.32
N LEU A 247 10.95 -15.19 13.38
CA LEU A 247 10.63 -15.94 14.60
C LEU A 247 11.65 -17.09 14.75
#